data_AF-A0A9X4NDM4-F1
#
_entry.id   AF-A0A9X4NDM4-F1
#
_cell.length_a   1.000
_cell.length_b   1.000
_cell.length_c   1.000
_cell.angle_alpha   90.00
_cell.angle_beta   90.00
_cell.angle_gamma   90.00
#
_symmetry.space_group_name_H-M   'P 1'
#
loop_
_entity.id
_entity.type
_entity.pdbx_description
1 polymer ?
#
loop_
_entity_poly.entity_id
_entity_poly.type
_entity_poly.pdbx_seq_one_letter_code
_entity_poly.pdbx_strand_id
1 'polypeptide(L)'
;MENLLKNKRLEKKMTLEQVGELVGVGKSTVRKWENGMIENMGRDKIVALSKALNISPLDILGLTDDESVEPIIEKTIQKMKQLEESRQKIVLDTANSQLKEQEKETAKVISLENKKIQQTIDLAELVDDSKIDWDKWVSFEGKPLTDEAKEEMKRVLGKRLENKDK
;
A
#
# COMPACT_ATOMS: atom_id res chain seq x y z
N MET A 1 -37.11 12.44 10.63
CA MET A 1 -35.78 11.82 10.43
C MET A 1 -35.99 10.35 10.18
N GLU A 2 -35.59 9.90 9.00
CA GLU A 2 -35.65 8.49 8.61
C GLU A 2 -34.54 7.74 9.35
N ASN A 3 -34.87 6.64 10.04
CA ASN A 3 -33.87 5.84 10.75
C ASN A 3 -33.33 4.77 9.80
N LEU A 4 -32.02 4.80 9.53
CA LEU A 4 -31.32 3.84 8.66
C LEU A 4 -31.64 2.38 9.01
N LEU A 5 -31.67 2.04 10.30
CA LEU A 5 -31.95 0.68 10.78
C LEU A 5 -33.37 0.25 10.42
N LYS A 6 -34.35 1.14 10.62
CA LYS A 6 -35.75 0.89 10.28
C LYS A 6 -35.92 0.65 8.78
N ASN A 7 -35.25 1.45 7.95
CA ASN A 7 -35.30 1.31 6.49
C ASN A 7 -34.73 -0.04 6.04
N LYS A 8 -33.55 -0.39 6.54
CA LYS A 8 -32.89 -1.67 6.22
C LYS A 8 -33.69 -2.88 6.67
N ARG A 9 -34.36 -2.80 7.83
CA ARG A 9 -35.29 -3.83 8.28
C ARG A 9 -36.49 -3.99 7.33
N LEU A 10 -37.08 -2.88 6.88
CA LEU A 10 -38.21 -2.89 5.96
C LEU A 10 -37.81 -3.38 4.56
N GLU A 11 -36.63 -3.01 4.05
CA GLU A 11 -36.06 -3.52 2.80
C GLU A 11 -35.96 -5.06 2.81
N LYS A 12 -35.54 -5.64 3.95
CA LYS A 12 -35.47 -7.09 4.14
C LYS A 12 -36.80 -7.74 4.53
N LYS A 13 -37.90 -6.98 4.64
CA LYS A 13 -39.23 -7.46 5.06
C LYS A 13 -39.23 -8.19 6.41
N MET A 14 -38.37 -7.77 7.35
CA MET A 14 -38.26 -8.41 8.66
C MET A 14 -39.11 -7.69 9.72
N THR A 15 -39.66 -8.45 10.65
CA THR A 15 -40.36 -7.90 11.82
C THR A 15 -39.36 -7.52 12.92
N LEU A 16 -39.82 -6.71 13.89
CA LEU A 16 -39.00 -6.34 15.06
C LEU A 16 -38.64 -7.57 15.90
N GLU A 17 -39.56 -8.53 16.00
CA GLU A 17 -39.37 -9.81 16.68
C GLU A 17 -38.28 -10.63 16.01
N GLN A 18 -38.31 -10.77 14.68
CA GLN A 18 -37.32 -11.54 13.93
C GLN A 18 -35.91 -10.94 14.05
N VAL A 19 -35.78 -9.61 13.96
CA VAL A 19 -34.48 -8.95 14.16
C VAL A 19 -33.99 -9.12 15.60
N GLY A 20 -34.90 -9.03 16.58
CA GLY A 20 -34.57 -9.25 17.98
C GLY A 20 -34.05 -10.66 18.24
N GLU A 21 -34.70 -11.67 17.67
CA GLU A 21 -34.30 -13.07 17.79
C GLU A 21 -32.90 -13.33 17.20
N LEU A 22 -32.60 -12.78 16.02
CA LEU A 22 -31.29 -12.92 15.39
C LEU A 22 -30.16 -12.24 16.16
N VAL A 23 -30.45 -11.12 16.82
CA VAL A 23 -29.47 -10.34 17.58
C VAL A 23 -29.40 -10.78 19.06
N GLY A 24 -30.34 -11.61 19.50
CA GLY A 24 -30.49 -12.04 20.89
C GLY A 24 -30.89 -10.89 21.81
N VAL A 25 -31.90 -10.10 21.41
CA VAL A 25 -32.50 -9.02 22.20
C VAL A 25 -34.03 -9.02 22.06
N GLY A 26 -34.74 -8.42 23.03
CA GLY A 26 -36.19 -8.30 22.95
C GLY A 26 -36.65 -7.29 21.90
N LYS A 27 -37.88 -7.46 21.38
CA LYS A 27 -38.57 -6.55 20.44
C LYS A 27 -38.49 -5.07 20.87
N SER A 28 -38.66 -4.81 22.17
CA SER A 28 -38.63 -3.46 22.74
C SER A 28 -37.26 -2.79 22.55
N THR A 29 -36.18 -3.56 22.66
CA THR A 29 -34.81 -3.07 22.48
C THR A 29 -34.55 -2.67 21.03
N VAL A 30 -34.97 -3.49 20.06
CA VAL A 30 -34.86 -3.16 18.63
C VAL A 30 -35.63 -1.89 18.30
N ARG A 31 -36.85 -1.75 18.81
CA ARG A 31 -37.66 -0.53 18.63
C ARG A 31 -36.98 0.71 19.22
N LYS A 32 -36.30 0.58 20.37
CA LYS A 32 -35.55 1.69 20.98
C LYS A 32 -34.34 2.09 20.13
N TRP A 33 -33.62 1.14 19.55
CA TRP A 33 -32.54 1.42 18.59
C TRP A 33 -33.05 2.16 17.35
N GLU A 34 -34.16 1.70 16.75
CA GLU A 34 -34.78 2.37 15.59
C GLU A 34 -35.35 3.77 15.88
N ASN A 35 -35.54 4.10 17.15
CA ASN A 35 -36.03 5.42 17.56
C ASN A 35 -34.93 6.29 18.20
N GLY A 36 -33.69 5.82 18.25
CA GLY A 36 -32.57 6.54 18.86
C GLY A 36 -32.65 6.70 20.39
N MET A 37 -33.47 5.89 21.07
CA MET A 37 -33.61 5.94 22.54
C MET A 37 -32.44 5.31 23.30
N ILE A 38 -31.59 4.56 22.59
CA ILE A 38 -30.37 3.94 23.13
C ILE A 38 -29.25 4.29 22.15
N GLU A 39 -28.41 5.25 22.53
CA GLU A 39 -27.27 5.70 21.71
C GLU A 39 -26.09 4.73 21.80
N ASN A 40 -25.79 4.22 23.01
CA ASN A 40 -24.65 3.35 23.24
C ASN A 40 -25.03 1.87 23.12
N MET A 41 -24.95 1.33 21.90
CA MET A 41 -25.14 -0.09 21.64
C MET A 41 -23.87 -0.89 21.98
N GLY A 42 -24.01 -2.03 22.67
CA GLY A 42 -22.90 -2.95 22.90
C GLY A 42 -22.26 -3.41 21.58
N ARG A 43 -20.92 -3.51 21.56
CA ARG A 43 -20.15 -3.89 20.36
C ARG A 43 -20.61 -5.23 19.76
N ASP A 44 -20.92 -6.19 20.63
CA ASP A 44 -21.48 -7.50 20.27
C ASP A 44 -22.80 -7.37 19.51
N LYS A 45 -23.69 -6.48 19.97
CA LYS A 45 -24.99 -6.21 19.36
C LYS A 45 -24.88 -5.46 18.06
N ILE A 46 -23.93 -4.52 17.93
CA ILE A 46 -23.64 -3.85 16.65
C ILE A 46 -23.26 -4.89 15.59
N VAL A 47 -22.33 -5.79 15.91
CA VAL A 47 -21.88 -6.84 14.98
C VAL A 47 -22.99 -7.84 14.65
N ALA A 48 -23.82 -8.22 15.61
CA ALA A 48 -24.95 -9.11 15.35
C ALA A 48 -26.02 -8.44 14.48
N LEU A 49 -26.33 -7.17 14.75
CA LEU A 49 -27.29 -6.39 13.97
C LEU A 49 -26.78 -6.12 12.54
N SER A 50 -25.49 -5.84 12.40
CA SER A 50 -24.85 -5.63 11.09
C SER A 50 -24.98 -6.88 10.21
N LYS A 51 -24.79 -8.07 10.78
CA LYS A 51 -25.00 -9.35 10.09
C LYS A 51 -26.47 -9.60 9.76
N ALA A 52 -27.38 -9.35 10.70
CA ALA A 52 -28.82 -9.54 10.49
C ALA A 52 -29.36 -8.63 9.38
N LEU A 53 -29.00 -7.35 9.39
CA LEU A 53 -29.49 -6.35 8.44
C LEU A 53 -28.58 -6.18 7.21
N ASN A 54 -27.45 -6.88 7.12
CA ASN A 54 -26.44 -6.76 6.06
C ASN A 54 -26.05 -5.28 5.80
N ILE A 55 -25.71 -4.59 6.88
CA ILE A 55 -25.22 -3.21 6.89
C ILE A 55 -23.82 -3.18 7.49
N SER A 56 -23.02 -2.17 7.15
CA SER A 56 -21.72 -2.03 7.80
C SER A 56 -21.93 -1.61 9.26
N PRO A 57 -21.13 -2.15 10.21
CA PRO A 57 -21.07 -1.62 11.57
C PRO A 57 -20.81 -0.10 11.63
N LEU A 58 -20.09 0.44 10.62
CA LEU A 58 -19.82 1.87 10.52
C LEU A 58 -21.08 2.68 10.20
N ASP A 59 -21.94 2.15 9.32
CA ASP A 59 -23.23 2.77 8.99
C ASP A 59 -24.16 2.83 10.22
N ILE A 60 -24.13 1.79 11.07
CA ILE A 60 -24.88 1.76 12.34
C ILE A 60 -24.40 2.85 13.29
N LEU A 61 -23.09 3.11 13.31
CA LEU A 61 -22.46 4.10 14.18
C LEU A 61 -22.54 5.53 13.63
N GLY A 62 -23.07 5.73 12.41
CA GLY A 62 -23.04 7.02 11.74
C GLY A 62 -21.62 7.52 11.46
N LEU A 63 -20.65 6.61 11.41
CA LEU A 63 -19.25 6.88 11.04
C LEU A 63 -19.00 6.65 9.55
N THR A 64 -20.07 6.59 8.76
CA THR A 64 -19.95 6.70 7.31
C THR A 64 -19.63 8.14 7.00
N ASP A 65 -18.34 8.39 6.77
CA ASP A 65 -17.97 9.51 5.94
C ASP A 65 -18.75 9.34 4.62
N ASP A 66 -19.73 10.20 4.37
CA ASP A 66 -20.45 10.33 3.09
C ASP A 66 -19.50 10.78 1.94
N GLU A 67 -18.20 10.56 2.10
CA GLU A 67 -17.34 10.34 0.97
C GLU A 67 -17.53 8.89 0.54
N SER A 68 -18.59 8.66 -0.24
CA SER A 68 -18.52 7.57 -1.20
C SER A 68 -17.20 7.75 -1.93
N VAL A 69 -16.25 6.86 -1.65
CA VAL A 69 -15.03 6.72 -2.41
C VAL A 69 -15.44 6.05 -3.72
N GLU A 70 -16.36 6.68 -4.45
CA GLU A 70 -16.48 6.42 -5.86
C GLU A 70 -15.10 6.67 -6.43
N PRO A 71 -14.54 5.68 -7.15
CA PRO A 71 -13.20 5.83 -7.71
C PRO A 71 -13.17 7.12 -8.52
N ILE A 72 -12.09 7.89 -8.43
CA ILE A 72 -11.95 9.22 -9.05
C ILE A 72 -12.43 9.20 -10.51
N ILE A 73 -12.18 8.10 -11.20
CA ILE A 73 -12.61 7.84 -12.58
C ILE A 73 -14.13 7.95 -12.78
N GLU A 74 -14.94 7.43 -11.86
CA GLU A 74 -16.40 7.45 -11.95
C GLU A 74 -16.92 8.87 -11.78
N LYS A 75 -16.40 9.60 -10.78
CA LYS A 75 -16.70 11.03 -10.58
C LYS A 75 -16.33 11.85 -11.82
N THR A 76 -15.19 11.57 -12.45
CA THR A 76 -14.76 12.24 -13.68
C THR A 76 -15.71 11.94 -14.84
N ILE A 77 -16.09 10.68 -15.06
CA ILE A 77 -17.00 10.28 -16.15
C ILE A 77 -18.37 10.96 -15.98
N GLN A 78 -18.91 10.96 -14.77
CA GLN A 78 -20.20 11.61 -14.49
C GLN A 78 -20.16 13.11 -14.79
N LYS A 79 -19.10 13.81 -14.38
CA LYS A 79 -18.94 15.24 -14.67
C LYS A 79 -18.73 15.51 -16.15
N MET A 80 -17.94 14.68 -16.83
CA MET A 80 -17.68 14.80 -18.27
C MET A 80 -18.97 14.73 -19.09
N LYS A 81 -19.89 13.81 -18.74
CA LYS A 81 -21.21 13.66 -19.39
C LYS A 81 -22.10 14.90 -19.26
N GLN A 82 -21.90 15.74 -18.24
CA GLN A 82 -22.68 16.95 -18.00
C GLN A 82 -22.13 18.18 -18.75
N LEU A 83 -20.92 18.09 -19.31
CA LEU A 83 -20.30 19.18 -20.05
C LEU A 83 -20.76 19.21 -21.52
N GLU A 84 -20.77 20.41 -22.11
CA GLU A 84 -20.93 20.60 -23.55
C GLU A 84 -19.76 20.01 -24.33
N GLU A 85 -20.00 19.58 -25.58
CA GLU A 85 -19.02 18.90 -26.45
C GLU A 85 -17.72 19.71 -26.63
N SER A 86 -17.83 21.04 -26.76
CA SER A 86 -16.66 21.93 -26.87
C SER A 86 -15.77 21.89 -25.62
N ARG A 87 -16.35 21.78 -24.43
CA ARG A 87 -15.63 21.67 -23.15
C ARG A 87 -15.08 20.27 -22.94
N GLN A 88 -15.83 19.24 -23.37
CA GLN A 88 -15.36 17.86 -23.36
C GLN A 88 -14.07 17.71 -24.18
N LYS A 89 -13.99 18.36 -25.35
CA LYS A 89 -12.76 18.36 -26.17
C LYS A 89 -11.55 18.90 -25.42
N ILE A 90 -11.71 19.99 -24.66
CA ILE A 90 -10.62 20.58 -23.86
C ILE A 90 -10.14 19.59 -22.78
N VAL A 91 -11.07 18.92 -22.11
CA VAL A 91 -10.73 17.91 -21.10
C VAL A 91 -9.98 16.74 -21.73
N LEU A 92 -10.40 16.28 -22.91
CA LEU A 92 -9.73 15.22 -23.66
C LEU A 92 -8.31 15.62 -24.08
N ASP A 93 -8.13 16.81 -24.64
CA ASP A 93 -6.82 17.32 -25.06
C ASP A 93 -5.87 17.48 -23.86
N THR A 94 -6.40 17.93 -22.72
CA THR A 94 -5.67 18.04 -21.46
C THR A 94 -5.26 16.66 -20.95
N ALA A 95 -6.19 15.70 -20.91
CA ALA A 95 -5.92 14.33 -20.47
C ALA A 95 -4.84 13.65 -21.34
N ASN A 96 -4.91 13.83 -22.65
CA ASN A 96 -3.90 13.33 -23.59
C ASN A 96 -2.52 13.95 -23.34
N SER A 97 -2.47 15.23 -22.99
CA SER A 97 -1.21 15.92 -22.70
C SER A 97 -0.58 15.42 -21.40
N GLN A 98 -1.40 15.24 -20.35
CA GLN A 98 -0.97 14.68 -19.07
C GLN A 98 -0.45 13.25 -19.21
N LEU A 99 -1.14 12.42 -20.01
CA LEU A 99 -0.69 11.04 -20.26
C LEU A 99 0.69 11.01 -20.95
N LYS A 100 0.89 11.86 -21.96
CA LYS A 100 2.19 11.97 -22.64
C LYS A 100 3.30 12.46 -21.71
N GLU A 101 2.99 13.33 -20.74
CA GLU A 101 3.96 13.78 -19.74
C GLU A 101 4.36 12.63 -18.81
N GLN A 102 3.38 11.88 -18.31
CA GLN A 102 3.60 10.70 -17.47
C GLN A 102 4.46 9.62 -18.17
N GLU A 103 4.19 9.34 -19.45
CA GLU A 103 4.99 8.41 -20.26
C GLU A 103 6.45 8.89 -20.43
N LYS A 104 6.67 10.20 -20.58
CA LYS A 104 8.03 10.76 -20.68
C LYS A 104 8.77 10.70 -19.34
N GLU A 105 8.10 10.95 -18.23
CA GLU A 105 8.69 10.86 -16.89
C GLU A 105 9.08 9.43 -16.55
N THR A 106 8.20 8.48 -16.81
CA THR A 106 8.49 7.05 -16.61
C THR A 106 9.67 6.61 -17.47
N ALA A 107 9.75 7.04 -18.74
CA ALA A 107 10.91 6.77 -19.60
C ALA A 107 12.23 7.37 -19.04
N LYS A 108 12.19 8.58 -18.45
CA LYS A 108 13.36 9.18 -17.79
C LYS A 108 13.80 8.36 -16.58
N VAL A 109 12.87 7.92 -15.72
CA VAL A 109 13.18 7.11 -14.54
C VAL A 109 13.90 5.81 -14.94
N ILE A 110 13.38 5.11 -15.95
CA ILE A 110 14.00 3.90 -16.50
C ILE A 110 15.44 4.18 -16.97
N SER A 111 15.69 5.32 -17.63
CA SER A 111 17.05 5.68 -18.06
C SER A 111 18.02 5.99 -16.89
N LEU A 112 17.52 6.52 -15.77
CA LEU A 112 18.32 6.81 -14.59
C LEU A 112 18.69 5.53 -13.83
N GLU A 113 17.77 4.57 -13.75
CA GLU A 113 18.02 3.25 -13.19
C GLU A 113 19.09 2.52 -14.01
N ASN A 114 18.99 2.53 -15.34
CA ASN A 114 20.00 1.95 -16.22
C ASN A 114 21.38 2.61 -16.07
N LYS A 115 21.44 3.93 -15.87
CA LYS A 115 22.72 4.64 -15.62
C LYS A 115 23.34 4.28 -14.26
N LYS A 116 22.53 4.04 -13.22
CA LYS A 116 23.02 3.53 -11.92
C LYS A 116 23.57 2.12 -12.05
N ILE A 117 22.93 1.25 -12.82
CA ILE A 117 23.40 -0.12 -13.09
C ILE A 117 24.76 -0.10 -13.84
N GLN A 118 24.99 0.88 -14.73
CA GLN A 118 26.30 1.04 -15.39
C GLN A 118 27.38 1.66 -14.48
N GLN A 119 27.00 2.36 -13.40
CA GLN A 119 27.93 2.98 -12.45
C GLN A 119 28.35 2.06 -11.31
N THR A 120 27.66 0.94 -11.08
CA THR A 120 28.17 -0.12 -10.21
C THR A 120 29.28 -0.84 -10.95
N ILE A 121 30.47 -0.26 -10.97
CA ILE A 121 31.69 -0.96 -11.34
C ILE A 121 31.86 -2.09 -10.33
N ASP A 122 31.94 -3.32 -10.80
CA ASP A 122 32.27 -4.44 -9.93
C ASP A 122 33.69 -4.22 -9.41
N LEU A 123 33.86 -4.03 -8.09
CA LEU A 123 35.16 -3.75 -7.49
C LEU A 123 36.17 -4.88 -7.80
N ALA A 124 35.67 -6.09 -8.10
CA ALA A 124 36.48 -7.22 -8.54
C ALA A 124 37.20 -6.95 -9.88
N GLU A 125 36.64 -6.15 -10.80
CA GLU A 125 37.28 -5.84 -12.09
C GLU A 125 38.41 -4.80 -11.96
N LEU A 126 38.43 -4.02 -10.88
CA LEU A 126 39.47 -3.02 -10.61
C LEU A 126 40.64 -3.56 -9.78
N VAL A 127 40.46 -4.71 -9.12
CA VAL A 127 41.51 -5.39 -8.36
C VAL A 127 42.22 -6.35 -9.32
N ASP A 128 43.15 -5.81 -10.11
CA ASP A 128 44.14 -6.62 -10.80
C ASP A 128 45.06 -7.24 -9.74
N ASP A 129 44.83 -8.52 -9.40
CA ASP A 129 45.60 -9.29 -8.41
C ASP A 129 47.11 -9.22 -8.64
N SER A 130 47.54 -8.94 -9.87
CA SER A 130 48.95 -8.78 -10.24
C SER A 130 49.57 -7.45 -9.79
N LYS A 131 48.77 -6.47 -9.37
CA LYS A 131 49.23 -5.14 -8.89
C LYS A 131 49.31 -5.00 -7.37
N ILE A 132 48.87 -5.99 -6.60
CA ILE A 132 48.97 -5.93 -5.13
C ILE A 132 50.40 -6.23 -4.70
N ASP A 133 51.12 -5.19 -4.30
CA ASP A 133 52.47 -5.26 -3.76
C ASP A 133 52.43 -5.62 -2.26
N TRP A 134 52.39 -6.93 -1.98
CA TRP A 134 52.28 -7.49 -0.63
C TRP A 134 53.49 -7.15 0.28
N ASP A 135 54.61 -6.74 -0.29
CA ASP A 135 55.81 -6.36 0.47
C ASP A 135 55.73 -4.96 1.10
N LYS A 136 54.77 -4.14 0.67
CA LYS A 136 54.49 -2.82 1.30
C LYS A 136 53.61 -2.90 2.54
N TRP A 137 53.07 -4.08 2.85
CA TRP A 137 52.17 -4.25 3.97
C TRP A 137 52.92 -4.39 5.29
N VAL A 138 52.44 -3.65 6.28
CA VAL A 138 53.00 -3.60 7.63
C VAL A 138 51.95 -4.00 8.65
N SER A 139 52.40 -4.49 9.80
CA SER A 139 51.57 -4.70 10.98
C SER A 139 50.96 -3.38 11.48
N PHE A 140 49.95 -3.47 12.36
CA PHE A 140 49.33 -2.31 13.01
C PHE A 140 50.33 -1.39 13.72
N GLU A 141 51.48 -1.94 14.16
CA GLU A 141 52.58 -1.19 14.76
C GLU A 141 53.57 -0.58 13.73
N GLY A 142 53.30 -0.70 12.43
CA GLY A 142 54.15 -0.17 11.36
C GLY A 142 55.39 -1.02 11.04
N LYS A 143 55.58 -2.17 11.69
CA LYS A 143 56.67 -3.10 11.38
C LYS A 143 56.34 -3.94 10.15
N PRO A 144 57.30 -4.24 9.26
CA PRO A 144 57.09 -5.14 8.13
C PRO A 144 56.53 -6.49 8.60
N LEU A 145 55.55 -7.02 7.87
CA LEU A 145 55.02 -8.36 8.15
C LEU A 145 56.12 -9.41 7.95
N THR A 146 56.13 -10.44 8.79
CA THR A 146 56.98 -11.61 8.59
C THR A 146 56.54 -12.38 7.35
N ASP A 147 57.46 -13.11 6.72
CA ASP A 147 57.18 -13.85 5.49
C ASP A 147 56.07 -14.89 5.70
N GLU A 148 56.03 -15.52 6.88
CA GLU A 148 54.96 -16.45 7.29
C GLU A 148 53.58 -15.77 7.36
N ALA A 149 53.51 -14.56 7.93
CA ALA A 149 52.25 -13.81 8.03
C ALA A 149 51.77 -13.33 6.64
N LYS A 150 52.71 -12.97 5.75
CA LYS A 150 52.39 -12.60 4.36
C LYS A 150 51.85 -13.80 3.58
N GLU A 151 52.45 -14.98 3.74
CA GLU A 151 51.96 -16.21 3.10
C GLU A 151 50.58 -16.62 3.62
N GLU A 152 50.32 -16.50 4.93
CA GLU A 152 49.01 -16.76 5.49
C GLU A 152 47.96 -15.77 4.99
N MET A 153 48.28 -14.47 4.93
CA MET A 153 47.38 -13.46 4.37
C MET A 153 47.10 -13.73 2.89
N LYS A 154 48.13 -14.06 2.10
CA LYS A 154 47.98 -14.45 0.70
C LYS A 154 47.09 -15.68 0.54
N ARG A 155 47.23 -16.67 1.43
CA ARG A 155 46.43 -17.91 1.41
C ARG A 155 44.97 -17.66 1.80
N VAL A 156 44.71 -16.83 2.82
CA VAL A 156 43.36 -16.55 3.33
C VAL A 156 42.60 -15.58 2.44
N LEU A 157 43.27 -14.51 1.98
CA LEU A 157 42.67 -13.48 1.14
C LEU A 157 42.62 -13.92 -0.33
N GLY A 158 43.67 -14.57 -0.85
CA GLY A 158 43.69 -15.12 -2.21
C GLY A 158 42.60 -16.17 -2.43
N LYS A 159 42.40 -17.11 -1.48
CA LYS A 159 41.32 -18.10 -1.59
C LYS A 159 39.92 -17.50 -1.44
N ARG A 160 39.77 -16.36 -0.76
CA ARG A 160 38.48 -15.63 -0.67
C ARG A 160 38.13 -14.92 -1.97
N LEU A 161 39.12 -14.63 -2.81
CA LEU A 161 38.93 -14.06 -4.14
C LEU A 161 38.60 -15.16 -5.15
N GLU A 162 39.28 -16.32 -5.08
CA GLU A 162 39.04 -17.48 -5.98
C GLU A 162 37.68 -18.18 -5.78
N ASN A 163 37.12 -18.18 -4.56
CA ASN A 163 35.88 -18.92 -4.26
C ASN A 163 34.59 -18.11 -4.46
N LYS A 164 34.63 -16.95 -5.13
CA LYS A 164 33.42 -16.18 -5.44
C LYS A 164 32.77 -16.51 -6.79
N ASP A 165 33.36 -17.43 -7.56
CA ASP A 165 32.83 -17.90 -8.85
C ASP A 165 31.91 -19.15 -8.75
N LYS A 166 31.19 -19.33 -7.62
CA LYS A 166 30.11 -20.35 -7.54
C LYS A 166 28.86 -19.83 -6.84
#